data_AF-A0A5J4Y6I3-F1
#
_entry.id   AF-A0A5J4Y6I3-F1
#
_cell.length_a   1.000
_cell.length_b   1.000
_cell.length_c   1.000
_cell.angle_alpha   90.00
_cell.angle_beta   90.00
_cell.angle_gamma   90.00
#
_symmetry.space_group_name_H-M   'P 1'
#
loop_
_entity.id
_entity.type
_entity.pdbx_description
1 polymer ?
#
loop_
_entity_poly.entity_id
_entity_poly.type
_entity_poly.pdbx_seq_one_letter_code
_entity_poly.pdbx_strand_id
1 'polypeptide(L)'
;MGVQGLWPLLEPVGRRVNIEALTNKRLAVDASIWLVQFIKAMRNEKGEMLHNAHLLGFFRRICRLLFHRIRPVFVFDGATPALKKRTTIARRRRREEQSAKLRKTAEKLLLNQLKKHALKNMSGPQQAAVLQQAKQTSTADPTKSEEIPADLL
;
A
#
# COMPACT_ATOMS: atom_id res chain seq x y z
N MET A 1 -2.16 8.21 9.38
CA MET A 1 -2.18 8.09 10.86
C MET A 1 -2.81 9.35 11.40
N GLY A 2 -3.51 9.29 12.53
CA GLY A 2 -4.27 10.42 13.07
C GLY A 2 -5.76 10.16 13.14
N VAL A 3 -6.52 11.21 13.44
CA VAL A 3 -7.99 11.20 13.53
C VAL A 3 -8.57 11.35 12.12
N GLN A 4 -9.54 10.50 11.77
CA GLN A 4 -10.20 10.56 10.46
C GLN A 4 -11.08 11.82 10.36
N GLY A 5 -11.04 12.51 9.22
CA GLY A 5 -11.84 13.71 8.98
C GLY A 5 -11.37 14.98 9.69
N LEU A 6 -10.30 14.93 10.48
CA LEU A 6 -9.85 16.08 11.27
C LEU A 6 -9.35 17.24 10.41
N TRP A 7 -8.61 16.99 9.32
CA TRP A 7 -8.04 18.06 8.51
C TRP A 7 -9.09 18.90 7.77
N PRO A 8 -10.08 18.30 7.06
CA PRO A 8 -11.18 19.07 6.48
C PRO A 8 -11.95 19.90 7.51
N LEU A 9 -12.11 19.38 8.74
CA LEU A 9 -12.77 20.11 9.82
C LEU A 9 -11.98 21.35 10.27
N LEU A 10 -10.65 21.26 10.32
CA LEU A 10 -9.76 22.35 10.77
C LEU A 10 -9.32 23.29 9.63
N GLU A 11 -9.64 22.98 8.38
CA GLU A 11 -9.22 23.76 7.22
C GLU A 11 -9.63 25.25 7.31
N PRO A 12 -10.85 25.61 7.74
CA PRO A 12 -11.27 27.02 7.79
C PRO A 12 -10.45 27.89 8.76
N VAL A 13 -9.83 27.27 9.78
CA VAL A 13 -9.02 27.96 10.79
C VAL A 13 -7.52 27.83 10.53
N GLY A 14 -7.12 27.16 9.45
CA GLY A 14 -5.73 26.94 9.08
C GLY A 14 -5.05 28.21 8.58
N ARG A 15 -3.91 28.57 9.19
CA ARG A 15 -3.08 29.69 8.71
C ARG A 15 -1.92 29.19 7.87
N ARG A 16 -1.77 29.74 6.66
CA ARG A 16 -0.57 29.54 5.85
C ARG A 16 0.59 30.35 6.43
N VAL A 17 1.70 29.69 6.70
CA VAL A 17 2.92 30.31 7.25
C VAL A 17 4.06 30.00 6.30
N ASN A 18 4.82 31.03 5.92
CA ASN A 18 6.00 30.83 5.09
C ASN A 18 7.15 30.26 5.92
N ILE A 19 8.05 29.51 5.28
CA ILE A 19 9.10 28.78 6.00
C ILE A 19 10.15 29.70 6.62
N GLU A 20 10.38 30.89 6.05
CA GLU A 20 11.25 31.92 6.61
C GLU A 20 10.74 32.46 7.96
N ALA A 21 9.43 32.35 8.23
CA ALA A 21 8.89 32.70 9.54
C ALA A 21 9.38 31.75 10.65
N LEU A 22 9.92 30.59 10.29
CA LEU A 22 10.50 29.60 11.20
C LEU A 22 12.02 29.74 11.35
N THR A 23 12.65 30.70 10.69
CA THR A 23 14.10 30.92 10.77
C THR A 23 14.55 31.13 12.22
N ASN A 24 15.65 30.48 12.60
CA ASN A 24 16.22 30.43 13.95
C ASN A 24 15.30 29.81 15.03
N LYS A 25 14.14 29.24 14.67
CA LYS A 25 13.28 28.53 15.62
C LYS A 25 13.76 27.10 15.84
N ARG A 26 13.47 26.57 17.04
CA ARG A 26 13.58 25.14 17.34
C ARG A 26 12.28 24.46 16.95
N LEU A 27 12.36 23.40 16.15
CA LEU A 27 11.18 22.71 15.63
C LEU A 27 11.23 21.23 16.03
N ALA A 28 10.23 20.78 16.79
CA ALA A 28 10.05 19.35 17.04
C ALA A 28 9.53 18.67 15.77
N VAL A 29 10.20 17.60 15.35
CA VAL A 29 9.87 16.85 14.14
C VAL A 29 9.56 15.41 14.53
N ASP A 30 8.35 14.95 14.23
CA ASP A 30 8.01 13.52 14.30
C ASP A 30 8.82 12.76 13.25
N ALA A 31 9.82 12.02 13.71
CA ALA A 31 10.74 11.27 12.89
C ALA A 31 10.15 9.90 12.49
N SER A 32 9.34 9.30 13.37
CA SER A 32 8.68 8.01 13.13
C SER A 32 7.76 8.07 11.92
N ILE A 33 7.00 9.16 11.76
CA ILE A 33 6.14 9.32 10.59
C ILE A 33 6.95 9.55 9.31
N TRP A 34 8.06 10.29 9.36
CA TRP A 34 8.94 10.52 8.21
C TRP A 34 9.48 9.20 7.65
N LEU A 35 10.01 8.31 8.51
CA LEU A 35 10.54 7.01 8.10
C LEU A 35 9.52 6.21 7.29
N VAL A 36 8.30 6.07 7.84
CA VAL A 36 7.23 5.31 7.19
C VAL A 36 6.77 5.97 5.90
N GLN A 37 6.71 7.31 5.85
CA GLN A 37 6.35 8.05 4.64
C GLN A 37 7.37 7.88 3.53
N PHE A 38 8.68 7.98 3.82
CA PHE A 38 9.71 7.86 2.79
C PHE A 38 9.74 6.47 2.17
N ILE A 39 9.68 5.43 3.00
CA ILE A 39 9.64 4.04 2.52
C ILE A 39 8.40 3.78 1.64
N LYS A 40 7.28 4.48 1.89
CA LYS A 40 6.05 4.30 1.10
C LYS A 40 5.97 5.18 -0.15
N ALA A 41 6.50 6.39 -0.09
CA ALA A 41 6.33 7.38 -1.15
C ALA A 41 7.43 7.33 -2.20
N MET A 42 8.68 6.98 -1.83
CA MET A 42 9.77 6.94 -2.79
C MET A 42 9.77 5.63 -3.56
N ARG A 43 9.44 5.73 -4.85
CA ARG A 43 9.43 4.63 -5.81
C ARG A 43 10.34 4.97 -6.99
N ASN A 44 10.99 3.96 -7.56
CA ASN A 44 11.67 4.12 -8.84
C ASN A 44 10.63 4.16 -9.99
N GLU A 45 11.09 4.40 -11.21
CA GLU A 45 10.24 4.45 -12.41
C GLU A 45 9.48 3.13 -12.66
N LYS A 46 10.03 2.01 -12.18
CA LYS A 46 9.41 0.68 -12.24
C LYS A 46 8.38 0.44 -11.13
N GLY A 47 8.18 1.40 -10.22
CA GLY A 47 7.22 1.29 -9.11
C GLY A 47 7.73 0.47 -7.92
N GLU A 48 9.02 0.14 -7.87
CA GLU A 48 9.65 -0.59 -6.77
C GLU A 48 10.11 0.38 -5.67
N MET A 49 10.25 -0.13 -4.44
CA MET A 49 10.71 0.67 -3.31
C MET A 49 12.17 1.09 -3.51
N LEU A 50 12.45 2.39 -3.38
CA LEU A 50 13.83 2.86 -3.46
C LEU A 50 14.63 2.37 -2.25
N HIS A 51 15.77 1.73 -2.51
CA HIS A 51 16.67 1.28 -1.45
C HIS A 51 17.15 2.50 -0.64
N ASN A 52 17.19 2.37 0.69
CA ASN A 52 17.54 3.45 1.61
C ASN A 52 16.73 4.76 1.43
N ALA A 53 15.49 4.67 0.92
CA ALA A 53 14.58 5.80 0.77
C ALA A 53 14.47 6.68 2.03
N HIS A 54 14.46 6.03 3.20
CA HIS A 54 14.38 6.73 4.48
C HIS A 54 15.60 7.62 4.73
N LEU A 55 16.82 7.16 4.44
CA LEU A 55 18.04 7.95 4.59
C LEU A 55 18.06 9.13 3.63
N LEU A 56 17.76 8.88 2.34
CA LEU A 56 17.73 9.93 1.33
C LEU A 56 16.68 11.00 1.65
N GLY A 57 15.49 10.57 2.05
CA GLY A 57 14.40 11.46 2.46
C GLY A 57 14.75 12.28 3.69
N PHE A 58 15.32 11.65 4.71
CA PHE A 58 15.77 12.35 5.92
C PHE A 58 16.83 13.40 5.59
N PHE A 59 17.87 13.00 4.86
CA PHE A 59 18.96 13.87 4.47
C PHE A 59 18.43 15.12 3.74
N ARG A 60 17.60 14.94 2.71
CA ARG A 60 17.03 16.06 1.96
C ARG A 60 16.18 17.00 2.83
N ARG A 61 15.37 16.45 3.75
CA ARG A 61 14.55 17.28 4.65
C ARG A 61 15.40 18.00 5.70
N ILE A 62 16.43 17.35 6.26
CA ILE A 62 17.38 17.98 7.18
C ILE A 62 18.08 19.14 6.50
N CYS A 63 18.65 18.93 5.30
CA CYS A 63 19.31 19.99 4.53
C CYS A 63 18.38 21.18 4.30
N ARG A 64 17.10 20.93 3.96
CA ARG A 64 16.11 22.00 3.78
C ARG A 64 15.83 22.77 5.06
N LEU A 65 15.68 22.10 6.20
CA LEU A 65 15.45 22.77 7.49
C LEU A 65 16.67 23.61 7.90
N LEU A 66 17.88 23.05 7.79
CA LEU A 66 19.11 23.75 8.13
C LEU A 66 19.39 24.93 7.19
N PHE A 67 19.05 24.82 5.90
CA PHE A 67 19.13 25.92 4.93
C PHE A 67 18.35 27.15 5.40
N HIS A 68 17.15 26.96 5.96
CA HIS A 68 16.36 28.05 6.56
C HIS A 68 16.75 28.41 8.00
N ARG A 69 17.91 27.91 8.49
CA ARG A 69 18.41 28.06 9.87
C ARG A 69 17.42 27.57 10.94
N ILE A 70 16.60 26.58 10.61
CA ILE A 70 15.72 25.92 11.57
C ILE A 70 16.56 24.90 12.35
N ARG A 71 16.35 24.80 13.67
CA ARG A 71 17.04 23.85 14.55
C ARG A 71 16.10 22.67 14.83
N PRO A 72 16.12 21.59 14.04
CA PRO A 72 15.22 20.45 14.25
C PRO A 72 15.58 19.68 15.52
N VAL A 73 14.56 19.22 16.24
CA VAL A 73 14.63 18.26 17.33
C VAL A 73 13.80 17.05 16.91
N PHE A 74 14.48 15.95 16.58
CA PHE A 74 13.81 14.74 16.12
C PHE A 74 13.22 13.96 17.29
N VAL A 75 11.93 13.67 17.22
CA VAL A 75 11.18 12.90 18.22
C VAL A 75 10.76 11.58 17.59
N PHE A 76 11.15 10.48 18.23
CA PHE A 76 10.76 9.14 17.84
C PHE A 76 9.71 8.61 18.83
N ASP A 77 8.71 7.93 18.28
CA ASP A 77 7.75 7.18 19.08
C ASP A 77 8.47 6.12 19.93
N GLY A 78 8.13 6.05 21.21
CA GLY A 78 8.53 4.97 22.11
C GLY A 78 7.59 3.76 22.03
N ALA A 79 7.44 3.07 23.16
CA ALA A 79 6.53 1.92 23.25
C ALA A 79 5.07 2.31 22.95
N THR A 80 4.36 1.46 22.22
CA THR A 80 2.94 1.70 21.92
C THR A 80 2.11 1.59 23.21
N PRO A 81 1.34 2.63 23.59
CA PRO A 81 0.54 2.62 24.81
C PRO A 81 -0.57 1.56 24.74
N ALA A 82 -0.95 1.01 25.90
CA ALA A 82 -1.89 -0.11 26.02
C ALA A 82 -3.21 0.13 25.27
N LEU A 83 -3.78 1.32 25.39
CA LEU A 83 -5.02 1.72 24.72
C LEU A 83 -4.95 1.60 23.19
N LYS A 84 -3.76 1.82 22.58
CA LYS A 84 -3.55 1.79 21.13
C LYS A 84 -3.17 0.40 20.62
N LYS A 85 -2.82 -0.56 21.48
CA LYS A 85 -2.35 -1.89 21.08
C LYS A 85 -3.36 -2.63 20.21
N ARG A 86 -4.62 -2.73 20.66
CA ARG A 86 -5.71 -3.40 19.92
C ARG A 86 -5.91 -2.80 18.53
N THR A 87 -5.98 -1.47 18.44
CA THR A 87 -6.15 -0.77 17.15
C THR A 87 -4.94 -0.94 16.22
N THR A 88 -3.72 -0.93 16.76
CA THR A 88 -2.49 -1.15 15.96
C THR A 88 -2.47 -2.56 15.37
N ILE A 89 -2.82 -3.58 16.17
CA ILE A 89 -2.91 -4.97 15.70
C ILE A 89 -3.98 -5.11 14.62
N ALA A 90 -5.20 -4.59 14.87
CA ALA A 90 -6.28 -4.64 13.88
C ALA A 90 -5.90 -3.95 12.56
N ARG A 91 -5.19 -2.82 12.63
CA ARG A 91 -4.66 -2.12 11.44
C ARG A 91 -3.59 -2.93 10.73
N ARG A 92 -2.74 -3.67 11.45
CA ARG A 92 -1.73 -4.55 10.86
C ARG A 92 -2.40 -5.70 10.10
N ARG A 93 -3.32 -6.41 10.77
CA ARG A 93 -4.09 -7.51 10.18
C ARG A 93 -4.82 -7.09 8.91
N ARG A 94 -5.51 -5.94 8.93
CA ARG A 94 -6.19 -5.42 7.74
C ARG A 94 -5.24 -5.18 6.55
N ARG A 95 -4.01 -4.71 6.81
CA ARG A 95 -3.01 -4.51 5.74
C ARG A 95 -2.55 -5.83 5.14
N GLU A 96 -2.33 -6.84 5.97
CA GLU A 96 -1.93 -8.19 5.55
C GLU A 96 -3.05 -8.87 4.75
N GLU A 97 -4.30 -8.73 5.19
CA GLU A 97 -5.45 -9.22 4.44
C GLU A 97 -5.60 -8.51 3.08
N GLN A 98 -5.36 -7.19 3.04
CA GLN A 98 -5.40 -6.41 1.81
C GLN A 98 -4.30 -6.81 0.83
N SER A 99 -3.06 -7.03 1.30
CA SER A 99 -1.96 -7.49 0.43
C SER A 99 -2.23 -8.90 -0.11
N ALA A 100 -2.77 -9.80 0.72
CA ALA A 100 -3.15 -11.14 0.28
C ALA A 100 -4.27 -11.10 -0.78
N LYS A 101 -5.30 -10.28 -0.58
CA LYS A 101 -6.37 -10.07 -1.57
C LYS A 101 -5.83 -9.50 -2.88
N LEU A 102 -4.97 -8.48 -2.81
CA LEU A 102 -4.35 -7.88 -3.99
C LEU A 102 -3.58 -8.91 -4.82
N ARG A 103 -2.78 -9.76 -4.16
CA ARG A 103 -2.02 -10.84 -4.83
C ARG A 103 -2.95 -11.81 -5.57
N LYS A 104 -4.01 -12.29 -4.89
CA LYS A 104 -5.00 -13.19 -5.51
C LYS A 104 -5.71 -12.53 -6.69
N THR A 105 -6.04 -11.25 -6.59
CA THR A 105 -6.66 -10.50 -7.69
C THR A 105 -5.72 -10.34 -8.89
N ALA A 106 -4.44 -10.00 -8.64
CA ALA A 106 -3.43 -9.87 -9.69
C ALA A 106 -3.21 -11.20 -10.43
N GLU A 107 -3.13 -12.30 -9.70
CA GLU A 107 -2.98 -13.65 -10.26
C GLU A 107 -4.18 -14.03 -11.15
N LYS A 108 -5.41 -13.81 -10.67
CA LYS A 108 -6.63 -14.03 -11.47
C LYS A 108 -6.65 -13.17 -12.74
N LEU A 109 -6.23 -11.91 -12.64
CA LEU A 109 -6.19 -10.99 -13.77
C LEU A 109 -5.18 -11.46 -14.83
N LEU A 110 -3.98 -11.88 -14.40
CA LEU A 110 -2.95 -12.43 -15.27
C LEU A 110 -3.43 -13.71 -15.97
N LEU A 111 -4.02 -14.65 -15.22
CA LEU A 111 -4.57 -15.88 -15.77
C LEU A 111 -5.64 -15.59 -16.84
N ASN A 112 -6.53 -14.62 -16.58
CA ASN A 112 -7.54 -14.21 -17.54
C ASN A 112 -6.93 -13.57 -18.80
N GLN A 113 -5.86 -12.79 -18.67
CA GLN A 113 -5.15 -12.22 -19.82
C GLN A 113 -4.48 -13.31 -20.67
N LEU A 114 -3.83 -14.30 -20.03
CA LEU A 114 -3.22 -15.44 -20.72
C LEU A 114 -4.25 -16.27 -21.46
N LYS A 115 -5.40 -16.59 -20.83
CA LYS A 115 -6.51 -17.29 -21.49
C LYS A 115 -7.03 -16.54 -22.71
N LYS A 116 -7.22 -15.21 -22.60
CA LYS A 116 -7.65 -14.37 -23.75
C LYS A 116 -6.63 -14.38 -24.89
N HIS A 117 -5.34 -14.32 -24.56
CA HIS A 117 -4.27 -14.36 -25.56
C HIS A 117 -4.18 -15.72 -26.26
N ALA A 118 -4.29 -16.82 -25.51
CA ALA A 118 -4.31 -18.17 -26.05
C ALA A 118 -5.50 -18.39 -27.00
N LEU A 119 -6.71 -17.95 -26.59
CA LEU A 119 -7.88 -18.00 -27.44
C LEU A 119 -7.66 -17.22 -28.74
N LYS A 120 -7.12 -15.98 -28.68
CA LYS A 120 -6.85 -15.15 -29.87
C LYS A 120 -5.86 -15.79 -30.84
N ASN A 121 -4.92 -16.59 -30.35
CA ASN A 121 -3.88 -17.23 -31.16
C ASN A 121 -4.29 -18.62 -31.70
N MET A 122 -5.38 -19.22 -31.23
CA MET A 122 -5.93 -20.44 -31.82
C MET A 122 -6.64 -20.13 -33.15
N SER A 123 -6.47 -21.01 -34.16
CA SER A 123 -7.20 -20.92 -35.42
C SER A 123 -8.68 -21.26 -35.23
N GLY A 124 -9.55 -20.63 -36.04
CA GLY A 124 -11.02 -20.69 -35.94
C GLY A 124 -11.66 -22.07 -35.66
N PRO A 125 -11.17 -23.19 -36.23
CA PRO A 125 -11.71 -24.52 -35.95
C PRO A 125 -11.49 -24.99 -34.50
N GLN A 126 -10.35 -24.65 -33.91
CA GLN A 126 -10.00 -25.04 -32.54
C GLN A 126 -10.65 -24.11 -31.49
N GLN A 127 -10.85 -22.83 -31.81
CA GLN A 127 -11.61 -21.89 -30.96
C GLN A 127 -13.05 -22.36 -30.71
N ALA A 128 -13.73 -22.84 -31.76
CA ALA A 128 -15.12 -23.28 -31.67
C ALA A 128 -15.30 -24.50 -30.76
N ALA A 129 -14.35 -25.45 -30.77
CA ALA A 129 -14.37 -26.64 -29.92
C ALA A 129 -14.20 -26.30 -28.43
N VAL A 130 -13.29 -25.38 -28.09
CA VAL A 130 -13.05 -24.94 -26.69
C VAL A 130 -14.25 -24.16 -26.13
N LEU A 131 -14.87 -23.30 -26.94
CA LEU A 131 -16.08 -22.55 -26.55
C LEU A 131 -17.30 -23.46 -26.32
N GLN A 132 -17.41 -24.57 -27.06
CA GLN A 132 -18.47 -25.55 -26.86
C GLN A 132 -18.27 -26.40 -25.60
N GLN A 133 -17.03 -26.82 -25.30
CA GLN A 133 -16.73 -27.54 -24.05
C GLN A 133 -16.90 -26.67 -22.79
N ALA A 134 -16.58 -25.38 -22.85
CA ALA A 134 -16.79 -24.45 -21.74
C ALA A 134 -18.28 -24.17 -21.45
N LYS A 135 -19.16 -24.24 -22.46
CA LYS A 135 -20.61 -24.09 -22.28
C LYS A 135 -21.24 -25.29 -21.58
N GLN A 136 -20.77 -26.51 -21.87
CA GLN A 136 -21.28 -27.75 -21.26
C GLN A 136 -20.86 -27.93 -19.80
N THR A 137 -19.75 -27.33 -19.38
CA THR A 137 -19.27 -27.39 -17.98
C THR A 137 -19.93 -26.36 -17.06
N SER A 138 -20.55 -25.29 -17.60
CA SER A 138 -21.25 -24.27 -16.80
C SER A 138 -22.69 -24.61 -16.42
N THR A 139 -23.23 -25.74 -16.92
CA THR A 139 -24.58 -26.23 -16.60
C THR A 139 -24.61 -27.25 -15.45
N ALA A 140 -23.48 -27.50 -14.77
CA ALA A 140 -23.41 -28.35 -13.59
C ALA A 140 -23.44 -27.51 -12.30
N ASP A 141 -24.51 -27.72 -11.54
CA ASP A 141 -24.94 -27.24 -10.20
C ASP A 141 -23.83 -26.70 -9.24
N PRO A 142 -24.02 -25.52 -8.58
CA PRO A 142 -22.99 -24.86 -7.75
C PRO A 142 -22.88 -25.38 -6.30
N THR A 143 -23.37 -26.58 -5.99
CA THR A 143 -23.61 -27.04 -4.60
C THR A 143 -22.68 -28.13 -4.08
N LYS A 144 -21.59 -28.47 -4.76
CA LYS A 144 -20.56 -29.36 -4.19
C LYS A 144 -19.27 -28.61 -3.88
N SER A 145 -19.13 -28.21 -2.62
CA SER A 145 -17.84 -28.01 -1.99
C SER A 145 -17.10 -29.35 -1.95
N GLU A 146 -16.14 -29.55 -2.85
CA GLU A 146 -15.16 -30.62 -2.71
C GLU A 146 -14.15 -30.23 -1.63
N GLU A 147 -14.18 -30.99 -0.54
CA GLU A 147 -13.17 -31.00 0.51
C GLU A 147 -11.80 -31.38 -0.09
N ILE A 148 -10.75 -30.68 0.32
CA ILE A 148 -9.38 -31.02 -0.04
C ILE A 148 -8.98 -32.24 0.81
N PRO A 149 -8.57 -33.39 0.21
CA PRO A 149 -8.13 -34.55 0.98
C PRO A 149 -6.85 -34.23 1.77
N ALA A 150 -6.79 -34.73 3.00
CA ALA A 150 -5.74 -34.42 3.98
C ALA A 150 -4.35 -35.01 3.65
N ASP A 151 -4.21 -35.76 2.56
CA ASP A 151 -2.99 -36.54 2.27
C ASP A 151 -1.95 -35.80 1.41
N LEU A 152 -2.03 -34.46 1.36
CA LEU A 152 -1.09 -33.60 0.61
C LEU A 152 -0.50 -32.48 1.47
N LEU A 153 -0.32 -32.74 2.77
CA LEU A 153 0.64 -32.07 3.65
C LEU A 153 1.81 -33.01 3.95
#